data_AF-A0A8K0VE48-F1
#
_entry.id   AF-A0A8K0VE48-F1
#
_cell.length_a   1.000
_cell.length_b   1.000
_cell.length_c   1.000
_cell.angle_alpha   90.00
_cell.angle_beta   90.00
_cell.angle_gamma   90.00
#
_symmetry.space_group_name_H-M   'P 1'
#
loop_
_entity.id
_entity.type
_entity.pdbx_description
1 polymer ?
#
loop_
_entity_poly.entity_id
_entity_poly.type
_entity_poly.pdbx_seq_one_letter_code
_entity_poly.pdbx_strand_id
1 'polypeptide(L)'
;MPKDYFNPASAATSIADIGGLHRKVIVQGLIYGIAQIQSLPDERREELSHSAMCDLVRKITDDHDLAYTLWGVEHHVGFDVDLWPENSGPGPYGSYSDEEMDRKEDVRFCIYKAKRKFAQTCALADAPPSDVIRFFGFDGSEGEAE
;
A
#
# COMPACT_ATOMS: atom_id res chain seq x y z
N MET A 1 -26.42 41.60 -18.27
CA MET A 1 -25.25 40.72 -18.20
C MET A 1 -25.08 40.28 -16.76
N PRO A 2 -25.24 39.00 -16.41
CA PRO A 2 -25.01 38.56 -15.05
C PRO A 2 -23.50 38.53 -14.79
N LYS A 3 -23.08 39.15 -13.69
CA LYS A 3 -21.73 39.04 -13.17
C LYS A 3 -21.70 37.78 -12.32
N ASP A 4 -21.26 36.68 -12.90
CA ASP A 4 -20.92 35.48 -12.14
C ASP A 4 -19.65 35.79 -11.35
N TYR A 5 -19.85 36.07 -10.06
CA TYR A 5 -18.78 36.26 -9.10
C TYR A 5 -18.07 34.91 -8.93
N PHE A 6 -16.83 34.85 -9.43
CA PHE A 6 -15.89 33.78 -9.13
C PHE A 6 -15.81 33.61 -7.62
N ASN A 7 -16.34 32.50 -7.09
CA ASN A 7 -16.35 32.21 -5.66
C ASN A 7 -15.01 31.56 -5.27
N PRO A 8 -14.08 32.26 -4.61
CA PRO A 8 -12.76 31.72 -4.28
C PRO A 8 -12.83 30.57 -3.26
N ALA A 9 -13.96 30.39 -2.56
CA ALA A 9 -14.15 29.25 -1.65
C ALA A 9 -14.28 27.92 -2.40
N SER A 10 -14.74 27.93 -3.66
CA SER A 10 -14.86 26.72 -4.50
C SER A 10 -13.51 26.24 -5.05
N ALA A 11 -12.52 27.11 -5.16
CA ALA A 11 -11.17 26.76 -5.63
C ALA A 11 -10.28 26.25 -4.48
N ALA A 12 -10.57 26.64 -3.24
CA ALA A 12 -9.84 26.20 -2.05
C ALA A 12 -10.08 24.70 -1.71
N THR A 13 -11.25 24.15 -2.08
CA THR A 13 -11.56 22.72 -1.92
C THR A 13 -10.72 21.83 -2.86
N SER A 14 -10.14 22.40 -3.93
CA SER A 14 -9.45 21.61 -4.95
C SER A 14 -7.96 21.33 -4.66
N ILE A 15 -7.27 22.10 -3.81
CA ILE A 15 -5.80 22.00 -3.71
C ILE A 15 -5.36 21.10 -2.53
N ALA A 16 -6.09 21.13 -1.41
CA ALA A 16 -5.82 20.25 -0.28
C ALA A 16 -6.14 18.77 -0.59
N ASP A 17 -7.24 18.53 -1.33
CA ASP A 17 -7.68 17.19 -1.73
C ASP A 17 -6.77 16.55 -2.79
N ILE A 18 -6.15 17.35 -3.67
CA ILE A 18 -5.14 16.86 -4.62
C ILE A 18 -3.89 16.35 -3.87
N GLY A 19 -3.48 17.01 -2.78
CA GLY A 19 -2.35 16.57 -1.96
C GLY A 19 -2.60 15.21 -1.29
N GLY A 20 -3.82 14.98 -0.78
CA GLY A 20 -4.21 13.72 -0.15
C GLY A 20 -4.28 12.55 -1.13
N LEU A 21 -4.91 12.77 -2.29
CA LEU A 21 -5.00 11.75 -3.35
C LEU A 21 -3.61 11.41 -3.91
N HIS A 22 -2.77 12.41 -4.17
CA HIS A 22 -1.40 12.18 -4.65
C HIS A 22 -0.59 11.36 -3.64
N ARG A 23 -0.71 11.65 -2.35
CA ARG A 23 -0.06 10.87 -1.29
C ARG A 23 -0.53 9.41 -1.31
N LYS A 24 -1.84 9.17 -1.40
CA LYS A 24 -2.39 7.79 -1.48
C LYS A 24 -1.87 7.02 -2.69
N VAL A 25 -1.88 7.64 -3.87
CA VAL A 25 -1.36 7.03 -5.10
C VAL A 25 0.13 6.72 -4.98
N ILE A 26 0.93 7.65 -4.41
CA ILE A 26 2.36 7.44 -4.17
C ILE A 26 2.59 6.26 -3.21
N VAL A 27 1.89 6.24 -2.07
CA VAL A 27 2.01 5.15 -1.08
C VAL A 27 1.65 3.81 -1.70
N GLN A 28 0.54 3.75 -2.44
CA GLN A 28 0.12 2.52 -3.11
C GLN A 28 1.15 2.05 -4.15
N GLY A 29 1.67 2.97 -4.98
CA GLY A 29 2.72 2.67 -5.95
C GLY A 29 4.02 2.17 -5.29
N LEU A 30 4.41 2.76 -4.17
CA LEU A 30 5.56 2.31 -3.39
C LEU A 30 5.35 0.90 -2.83
N ILE A 31 4.18 0.60 -2.24
CA ILE A 31 3.89 -0.73 -1.70
C ILE A 31 3.90 -1.79 -2.82
N TYR A 32 3.36 -1.48 -4.01
CA TYR A 32 3.47 -2.37 -5.17
C TYR A 32 4.92 -2.59 -5.62
N GLY A 33 5.73 -1.52 -5.66
CA GLY A 33 7.15 -1.65 -5.99
C GLY A 33 7.93 -2.46 -4.96
N ILE A 34 7.63 -2.30 -3.67
CA ILE A 34 8.19 -3.12 -2.58
C ILE A 34 7.79 -4.59 -2.78
N ALA A 35 6.51 -4.88 -3.03
CA ALA A 35 6.02 -6.22 -3.30
C ALA A 35 6.75 -6.84 -4.51
N GLN A 36 6.93 -6.06 -5.58
CA GLN A 36 7.66 -6.51 -6.76
C GLN A 36 9.11 -6.88 -6.42
N ILE A 37 9.84 -6.04 -5.66
CA ILE A 37 11.21 -6.37 -5.24
C ILE A 37 11.24 -7.65 -4.39
N GLN A 38 10.32 -7.78 -3.42
CA GLN A 38 10.25 -8.95 -2.54
C GLN A 38 9.92 -10.26 -3.28
N SER A 39 9.18 -10.16 -4.40
CA SER A 39 8.89 -11.30 -5.26
C SER A 39 10.12 -11.84 -6.01
N LEU A 40 11.18 -11.05 -6.13
CA LEU A 40 12.42 -11.46 -6.80
C LEU A 40 13.25 -12.38 -5.88
N PRO A 41 14.09 -13.27 -6.48
CA PRO A 41 15.12 -13.99 -5.74
C PRO A 41 16.09 -13.04 -5.03
N ASP A 42 16.60 -13.43 -3.86
CA ASP A 42 17.45 -12.59 -3.00
C ASP A 42 18.61 -11.91 -3.74
N GLU A 43 19.26 -12.62 -4.66
CA GLU A 43 20.39 -12.13 -5.47
C GLU A 43 20.03 -10.96 -6.40
N ARG A 44 18.73 -10.79 -6.70
CA ARG A 44 18.20 -9.75 -7.61
C ARG A 44 17.43 -8.67 -6.86
N ARG A 45 17.36 -8.76 -5.53
CA ARG A 45 16.67 -7.74 -4.73
C ARG A 45 17.54 -6.49 -4.65
N GLU A 46 16.94 -5.37 -5.03
CA GLU A 46 17.57 -4.06 -4.86
C GLU A 46 17.42 -3.60 -3.39
N GLU A 47 18.17 -4.22 -2.47
CA GLU A 47 18.03 -4.02 -1.01
C GLU A 47 18.06 -2.55 -0.57
N LEU A 48 18.91 -1.73 -1.21
CA LEU A 48 18.96 -0.28 -0.92
C LEU A 48 17.67 0.44 -1.32
N SER A 49 17.16 0.17 -2.52
CA SER A 49 15.90 0.73 -3.02
C SER A 49 14.73 0.25 -2.17
N HIS A 50 14.70 -1.05 -1.87
CA HIS A 50 13.68 -1.69 -1.03
C HIS A 50 13.62 -1.06 0.36
N SER A 51 14.75 -0.98 1.05
CA SER A 51 14.86 -0.38 2.39
C SER A 51 14.40 1.08 2.40
N ALA A 52 14.86 1.87 1.41
CA ALA A 52 14.47 3.28 1.29
C ALA A 52 12.96 3.45 1.01
N MET A 53 12.37 2.58 0.19
CA MET A 53 10.93 2.61 -0.08
C MET A 53 10.11 2.23 1.16
N CYS A 54 10.53 1.20 1.91
CA CYS A 54 9.90 0.81 3.17
C CYS A 54 9.90 1.98 4.18
N ASP A 55 11.06 2.61 4.36
CA ASP A 55 11.20 3.78 5.23
C ASP A 55 10.32 4.96 4.79
N LEU A 56 10.29 5.26 3.49
CA LEU A 56 9.47 6.32 2.94
C LEU A 56 7.98 6.07 3.22
N VAL A 57 7.48 4.86 2.93
CA VAL A 57 6.08 4.48 3.19
C VAL A 57 5.74 4.68 4.67
N ARG A 58 6.56 4.16 5.58
CA ARG A 58 6.34 4.32 7.03
C ARG A 58 6.27 5.80 7.45
N LYS A 59 6.99 6.71 6.80
CA LYS A 59 7.03 8.14 7.18
C LYS A 59 5.89 8.97 6.60
N ILE A 60 5.39 8.62 5.41
CA ILE A 60 4.45 9.48 4.67
C ILE A 60 2.99 9.07 4.79
N THR A 61 2.66 8.04 5.56
CA THR A 61 1.25 7.67 5.79
C THR A 61 0.98 7.41 7.27
N ASP A 62 -0.23 7.73 7.72
CA ASP A 62 -0.71 7.29 9.01
C ASP A 62 -0.99 5.78 9.00
N ASP A 63 -1.06 5.19 10.20
CA ASP A 63 -1.11 3.74 10.37
C ASP A 63 -2.42 3.11 9.91
N HIS A 64 -3.52 3.87 9.99
CA HIS A 64 -4.81 3.39 9.55
C HIS A 64 -4.87 3.31 8.02
N ASP A 65 -4.50 4.39 7.32
CA ASP A 65 -4.43 4.41 5.86
C ASP A 65 -3.34 3.44 5.33
N LEU A 66 -2.23 3.28 6.08
CA LEU A 66 -1.20 2.30 5.77
C LEU A 66 -1.76 0.87 5.85
N ALA A 67 -2.40 0.51 6.95
CA ALA A 67 -2.98 -0.81 7.15
C ALA A 67 -4.00 -1.14 6.05
N TYR A 68 -4.88 -0.19 5.73
CA TYR A 68 -5.90 -0.38 4.71
C TYR A 68 -5.29 -0.57 3.31
N THR A 69 -4.34 0.30 2.93
CA THR A 69 -3.64 0.22 1.63
C THR A 69 -2.81 -1.05 1.52
N LEU A 70 -2.06 -1.40 2.58
CA LEU A 70 -1.23 -2.60 2.63
C LEU A 70 -2.10 -3.85 2.47
N TRP A 71 -3.23 -3.94 3.18
CA TRP A 71 -4.15 -5.06 3.01
C TRP A 71 -4.68 -5.19 1.58
N GLY A 72 -5.05 -4.07 0.95
CA GLY A 72 -5.49 -4.06 -0.45
C GLY A 72 -4.44 -4.62 -1.40
N VAL A 73 -3.19 -4.18 -1.24
CA VAL A 73 -2.06 -4.66 -2.06
C VAL A 73 -1.75 -6.13 -1.77
N GLU A 74 -1.65 -6.54 -0.51
CA GLU A 74 -1.40 -7.94 -0.11
C GLU A 74 -2.47 -8.89 -0.66
N HIS A 75 -3.74 -8.48 -0.61
CA HIS A 75 -4.83 -9.23 -1.21
C HIS A 75 -4.66 -9.38 -2.73
N HIS A 76 -4.22 -8.32 -3.40
CA HIS A 76 -3.99 -8.32 -4.84
C HIS A 76 -2.81 -9.20 -5.25
N VAL A 77 -1.64 -9.03 -4.61
CA VAL A 77 -0.40 -9.75 -4.95
C VAL A 77 -0.39 -11.19 -4.41
N GLY A 78 -1.23 -11.50 -3.42
CA GLY A 78 -1.43 -12.85 -2.89
C GLY A 78 -0.40 -13.29 -1.84
N PHE A 79 0.41 -12.37 -1.31
CA PHE A 79 1.34 -12.62 -0.22
C PHE A 79 1.46 -11.38 0.69
N ASP A 80 1.95 -11.59 1.90
CA ASP A 80 2.15 -10.50 2.88
C ASP A 80 3.41 -9.72 2.53
N VAL A 81 3.27 -8.40 2.37
CA VAL A 81 4.36 -7.50 1.98
C VAL A 81 5.06 -7.02 3.25
N ASP A 82 6.37 -7.23 3.36
CA ASP A 82 7.12 -6.83 4.56
C ASP A 82 7.64 -5.39 4.47
N LEU A 83 6.99 -4.48 5.19
CA LEU A 83 7.44 -3.10 5.31
C LEU A 83 8.46 -2.89 6.43
N TRP A 84 8.82 -3.93 7.19
CA TRP A 84 9.86 -3.88 8.24
C TRP A 84 10.88 -5.02 8.04
N PRO A 85 11.62 -5.01 6.91
CA PRO A 85 12.63 -6.03 6.65
C PRO A 85 13.76 -5.95 7.67
N GLU A 86 14.38 -7.10 7.95
CA GLU A 86 15.52 -7.20 8.86
C GLU A 86 16.66 -6.26 8.43
N ASN A 87 17.36 -5.67 9.40
CA ASN A 87 18.50 -4.78 9.16
C ASN A 87 18.18 -3.53 8.30
N SER A 88 16.91 -3.12 8.23
CA SER A 88 16.44 -1.93 7.49
C SER A 88 15.79 -0.88 8.38
N GLY A 89 15.98 -1.00 9.69
CA GLY A 89 15.57 0.02 10.65
C GLY A 89 16.49 1.24 10.63
N PRO A 90 16.02 2.39 11.16
CA PRO A 90 16.80 3.62 11.23
C PRO A 90 17.92 3.58 12.29
N GLY A 91 17.92 2.57 13.16
CA GLY A 91 18.89 2.41 14.23
C GLY A 91 20.25 1.86 13.78
N PRO A 92 21.23 1.79 14.71
CA PRO A 92 22.53 1.20 14.43
C PRO A 92 22.41 -0.22 13.89
N TYR A 93 23.18 -0.54 12.85
CA TYR A 93 23.13 -1.84 12.17
C TYR A 93 21.76 -2.21 11.56
N GLY A 94 20.90 -1.21 11.34
CA GLY A 94 19.58 -1.44 10.74
C GLY A 94 18.54 -1.95 11.74
N SER A 95 18.72 -1.68 13.04
CA SER A 95 17.73 -2.05 14.06
C SER A 95 16.51 -1.11 14.05
N TYR A 96 15.34 -1.64 14.37
CA TYR A 96 14.14 -0.86 14.67
C TYR A 96 14.12 -0.47 16.14
N SER A 97 13.51 0.67 16.46
CA SER A 97 13.20 1.00 17.85
C SER A 97 12.00 0.19 18.34
N ASP A 98 11.82 0.11 19.66
CA ASP A 98 10.65 -0.55 20.26
C ASP A 98 9.35 0.11 19.76
N GLU A 99 9.32 1.44 19.62
CA GLU A 99 8.16 2.17 19.10
C GLU A 99 7.84 1.82 17.63
N GLU A 100 8.86 1.57 16.80
CA GLU A 100 8.62 1.12 15.41
C GLU A 100 8.11 -0.31 15.35
N MET A 101 8.51 -1.16 16.29
CA MET A 101 8.02 -2.52 16.41
C MET A 101 6.58 -2.55 16.93
N ASP A 102 6.25 -1.74 17.94
CA ASP A 102 4.87 -1.55 18.41
C ASP A 102 3.98 -1.07 17.25
N ARG A 103 4.47 -0.10 16.47
CA ARG A 103 3.78 0.41 15.29
C ARG A 103 3.55 -0.67 14.22
N LYS A 104 4.54 -1.55 13.98
CA LYS A 104 4.39 -2.71 13.09
C LYS A 104 3.26 -3.61 13.58
N GLU A 105 3.21 -3.90 14.87
CA GLU A 105 2.17 -4.74 15.48
C GLU A 105 0.78 -4.09 15.35
N ASP A 106 0.67 -2.79 15.61
CA ASP A 106 -0.59 -2.04 15.47
C ASP A 106 -1.14 -2.08 14.04
N VAL A 107 -0.30 -1.84 13.04
CA VAL A 107 -0.68 -1.93 11.62
C VAL A 107 -1.16 -3.34 11.28
N ARG A 108 -0.44 -4.38 11.72
CA ARG A 108 -0.83 -5.78 11.48
C ARG A 108 -2.12 -6.15 12.21
N PHE A 109 -2.32 -5.65 13.42
CA PHE A 109 -3.55 -5.85 14.18
C PHE A 109 -4.75 -5.19 13.49
N CYS A 110 -4.59 -3.98 12.95
CA CYS A 110 -5.61 -3.31 12.15
C CYS A 110 -6.00 -4.14 10.92
N ILE A 111 -5.04 -4.67 10.17
CA ILE A 111 -5.27 -5.55 9.02
C ILE A 111 -6.03 -6.81 9.45
N TYR A 112 -5.60 -7.46 10.54
CA TYR A 112 -6.26 -8.65 11.06
C TYR A 112 -7.73 -8.38 11.42
N LYS A 113 -8.00 -7.27 12.11
CA LYS A 113 -9.37 -6.87 12.50
C LYS A 113 -10.25 -6.62 11.27
N ALA A 114 -9.71 -5.97 10.23
CA ALA A 114 -10.41 -5.73 8.98
C ALA A 114 -10.71 -7.04 8.22
N LYS A 115 -9.70 -7.90 8.04
CA LYS A 115 -9.85 -9.25 7.45
C LYS A 115 -10.93 -10.06 8.19
N ARG A 116 -10.91 -10.06 9.53
CA ARG A 116 -11.89 -10.77 10.36
C ARG A 116 -13.31 -10.19 10.19
N LYS A 117 -13.45 -8.87 10.16
CA LYS A 117 -14.75 -8.21 9.97
C LYS A 117 -15.34 -8.59 8.61
N PHE A 118 -14.55 -8.51 7.54
CA PHE A 118 -14.98 -8.90 6.20
C PHE A 118 -15.39 -10.38 6.13
N ALA A 119 -14.63 -11.28 6.75
CA ALA A 119 -14.97 -12.70 6.80
C ALA A 119 -16.28 -12.99 7.53
N GLN A 120 -16.68 -12.12 8.48
CA GLN A 120 -17.93 -12.25 9.23
C GLN A 120 -19.14 -11.65 8.49
N THR A 121 -18.95 -10.50 7.84
CA THR A 121 -20.06 -9.73 7.24
C THR A 121 -20.23 -10.00 5.75
N CYS A 122 -19.16 -10.36 5.05
CA CYS A 122 -19.06 -10.37 3.59
C CYS A 122 -19.56 -9.06 2.94
N ALA A 123 -19.59 -7.97 3.70
CA ALA A 123 -20.10 -6.71 3.24
C ALA A 123 -19.07 -6.06 2.31
N LEU A 124 -19.52 -5.54 1.17
CA LEU A 124 -18.64 -4.85 0.23
C LEU A 124 -17.91 -3.66 0.88
N ALA A 125 -18.56 -2.98 1.83
CA ALA A 125 -17.96 -1.89 2.59
C ALA A 125 -16.80 -2.32 3.51
N ASP A 126 -16.71 -3.61 3.83
CA ASP A 126 -15.63 -4.20 4.62
C ASP A 126 -14.60 -4.92 3.74
N ALA A 127 -14.79 -4.97 2.42
CA ALA A 127 -13.86 -5.63 1.50
C ALA A 127 -12.49 -4.95 1.49
N PRO A 128 -11.43 -5.69 1.10
CA PRO A 128 -10.14 -5.06 0.84
C PRO A 128 -10.30 -3.94 -0.18
N PRO A 129 -9.58 -2.81 -0.02
CA PRO A 129 -9.55 -1.76 -1.03
C PRO A 129 -8.76 -2.24 -2.23
N SER A 130 -9.43 -2.97 -3.13
CA SER A 130 -8.86 -3.31 -4.43
C SER A 130 -9.66 -2.61 -5.52
N ASP A 131 -9.21 -1.43 -5.92
CA ASP A 131 -9.73 -0.73 -7.11
C ASP A 131 -9.22 -1.34 -8.42
N VAL A 132 -8.47 -2.45 -8.38
CA VAL A 132 -7.71 -2.97 -9.52
C VAL A 132 -8.23 -4.32 -9.99
N ILE A 133 -8.75 -4.30 -11.23
CA ILE A 133 -9.08 -5.45 -12.07
C ILE A 133 -7.86 -6.39 -12.14
N ARG A 134 -8.04 -7.66 -11.77
CA ARG A 134 -7.05 -8.71 -12.03
C ARG A 134 -6.91 -8.86 -13.54
N PHE A 135 -5.78 -8.45 -14.11
CA PHE A 135 -5.41 -8.84 -15.47
C PHE A 135 -4.94 -10.29 -15.39
N PHE A 136 -5.84 -11.23 -15.71
CA PHE A 136 -5.41 -12.60 -15.96
C PHE A 136 -4.43 -12.56 -17.13
N GLY A 137 -3.20 -13.00 -16.88
CA GLY A 137 -2.25 -13.30 -17.94
C GLY A 137 -2.94 -14.24 -18.92
N PHE A 138 -2.90 -13.90 -20.21
CA PHE A 138 -3.37 -14.78 -21.25
C PHE A 138 -2.31 -15.87 -21.37
N ASP A 139 -2.54 -17.02 -20.74
CA ASP A 139 -1.68 -18.19 -20.86
C ASP A 139 -1.77 -18.64 -22.32
N GLY A 140 -0.82 -18.20 -23.14
CA GLY A 140 -0.69 -18.54 -24.56
C GLY A 140 -0.30 -19.99 -24.81
N SER A 141 -0.85 -20.95 -24.05
CA SER A 141 -0.83 -22.36 -24.46
C SER A 141 -1.92 -22.54 -25.51
N GLU A 142 -1.60 -22.18 -26.74
CA GLU A 142 -2.30 -22.69 -27.91
C GLU A 142 -2.29 -24.22 -27.82
N GLY A 143 -3.48 -24.81 -27.83
CA GLY A 143 -3.62 -26.25 -27.95
C GLY A 143 -3.06 -26.69 -29.29
N GLU A 144 -1.95 -27.42 -29.27
CA GLU A 144 -1.61 -28.33 -30.35
C GLU A 144 -2.67 -29.43 -30.38
N ALA A 145 -3.62 -29.28 -31.29
CA ALA A 145 -4.41 -30.38 -31.79
C ALA A 145 -3.68 -30.98 -32.99
N GLU A 146 -3.03 -32.13 -32.80
CA GLU A 146 -2.83 -33.16 -33.83
C GLU A 146 -3.25 -34.53 -33.29
#